data_AF-A0A964ESF2-F1
#
_entry.id   AF-A0A964ESF2-F1
#
_cell.length_a   1.000
_cell.length_b   1.000
_cell.length_c   1.000
_cell.angle_alpha   90.00
_cell.angle_beta   90.00
_cell.angle_gamma   90.00
#
_symmetry.space_group_name_H-M   'P 1'
#
loop_
_entity.id
_entity.type
_entity.pdbx_description
1 polymer ?
#
loop_
_entity_poly.entity_id
_entity_poly.type
_entity_poly.pdbx_seq_one_letter_code
_entity_poly.pdbx_strand_id
1 'polypeptide(L)'
;MLLALLTACALGVDGPAPPGTPAVQAREHIDHARHAADDLVDDVVEIEDLGAGLRAGTVPPGEAVPKMRAALEAARSDQARLDEQLDAARRELSGSP
;
A
#
# COMPACT_ATOMS: atom_id res chain seq x y z
N MET A 1 0.97 -9.93 -7.91
CA MET A 1 2.17 -9.35 -8.55
C MET A 1 3.00 -8.50 -7.58
N LEU A 2 2.39 -7.70 -6.68
CA LEU A 2 3.06 -6.91 -5.65
C LEU A 2 3.96 -7.72 -4.68
N LEU A 3 3.53 -8.91 -4.26
CA LEU A 3 4.32 -9.81 -3.40
C LEU A 3 5.68 -10.24 -4.00
N ALA A 4 5.79 -10.29 -5.34
CA ALA A 4 7.03 -10.67 -6.01
C ALA A 4 8.06 -9.52 -6.02
N LEU A 5 7.61 -8.26 -6.04
CA LEU A 5 8.49 -7.09 -5.96
C LEU A 5 9.03 -6.88 -4.55
N LEU A 6 8.19 -7.09 -3.52
CA LEU A 6 8.61 -7.01 -2.11
C LEU A 6 9.71 -8.01 -1.75
N THR A 7 9.67 -9.21 -2.34
CA THR A 7 10.65 -10.28 -2.06
C THR A 7 12.01 -10.00 -2.72
N ALA A 8 12.04 -9.31 -3.85
CA ALA A 8 13.29 -8.98 -4.56
C ALA A 8 14.13 -7.91 -3.83
N CYS A 9 13.50 -7.01 -3.08
CA CYS A 9 14.20 -5.94 -2.36
C CYS A 9 14.73 -6.36 -0.99
N ALA A 10 14.24 -7.46 -0.41
CA ALA A 10 14.63 -7.92 0.92
C ALA A 10 16.02 -8.57 0.99
N LEU A 11 16.68 -8.84 -0.15
CA LEU A 11 17.87 -9.70 -0.23
C LEU A 11 19.22 -8.99 -0.31
N GLY A 12 19.33 -7.67 -0.12
CA GLY A 12 20.67 -7.11 0.02
C GLY A 12 20.79 -5.61 0.21
N VAL A 13 20.79 -5.16 1.46
CA VAL A 13 21.68 -4.08 1.92
C VAL A 13 21.88 -4.20 3.45
N ASP A 14 22.82 -5.06 3.89
CA ASP A 14 23.25 -5.11 5.28
C ASP A 14 24.47 -4.18 5.48
N GLY A 15 24.19 -2.93 5.83
CA GLY A 15 25.19 -1.92 6.20
C GLY A 15 24.58 -0.52 6.36
N PRO A 16 24.98 0.30 7.35
CA PRO A 16 24.45 1.65 7.53
C PRO A 16 24.89 2.54 6.37
N ALA A 17 23.97 2.76 5.43
CA ALA A 17 24.20 3.61 4.29
C ALA A 17 24.04 5.10 4.70
N PRO A 18 24.92 6.01 4.24
CA PRO A 18 24.80 7.42 4.57
C PRO A 18 23.48 8.02 4.02
N PRO A 19 22.91 9.02 4.70
CA PRO A 19 21.67 9.68 4.26
C PRO A 19 21.85 10.27 2.87
N GLY A 20 20.84 10.10 2.00
CA GLY A 20 20.90 10.52 0.59
C GLY A 20 21.54 9.50 -0.36
N THR A 21 21.89 8.30 0.10
CA THR A 21 22.25 7.21 -0.80
C THR A 21 21.01 6.54 -1.40
N PRO A 22 21.12 5.97 -2.62
CA PRO A 22 20.03 5.22 -3.25
C PRO A 22 19.46 4.10 -2.36
N ALA A 23 20.28 3.52 -1.48
CA ALA A 23 19.85 2.51 -0.52
C ALA A 23 18.94 3.06 0.60
N VAL A 24 19.21 4.29 1.08
CA VAL A 24 18.34 4.96 2.07
C VAL A 24 17.02 5.37 1.43
N GLN A 25 17.05 5.93 0.23
CA GLN A 25 15.84 6.29 -0.52
C GLN A 25 15.01 5.06 -0.89
N ALA A 26 15.65 3.96 -1.33
CA ALA A 26 14.96 2.70 -1.58
C ALA A 26 14.31 2.14 -0.31
N ARG A 27 14.97 2.26 0.84
CA ARG A 27 14.42 1.83 2.13
C ARG A 27 13.20 2.66 2.54
N GLU A 28 13.27 3.98 2.40
CA GLU A 28 12.14 4.88 2.66
C GLU A 28 10.94 4.57 1.74
N HIS A 29 11.18 4.33 0.44
CA HIS A 29 10.14 3.92 -0.50
C HIS A 29 9.53 2.56 -0.13
N ILE A 30 10.33 1.59 0.32
CA ILE A 30 9.84 0.27 0.78
C ILE A 30 9.00 0.42 2.05
N ASP A 31 9.45 1.20 3.03
CA ASP A 31 8.72 1.41 4.28
C ASP A 31 7.39 2.14 4.05
N HIS A 32 7.38 3.16 3.17
CA HIS A 32 6.14 3.83 2.74
C HIS A 32 5.21 2.87 1.99
N ALA A 33 5.76 2.06 1.08
CA ALA A 33 4.95 1.11 0.33
C ALA A 33 4.35 0.03 1.23
N ARG A 34 5.07 -0.38 2.28
CA ARG A 34 4.56 -1.31 3.29
C ARG A 34 3.41 -0.69 4.07
N HIS A 35 3.55 0.56 4.52
CA HIS A 35 2.50 1.22 5.27
C HIS A 35 1.21 1.39 4.46
N ALA A 36 1.31 1.86 3.22
CA ALA A 36 0.15 1.98 2.34
C ALA A 36 -0.47 0.62 1.96
N ALA A 37 0.33 -0.46 1.94
CA ALA A 37 -0.19 -1.81 1.76
C ALA A 37 -0.93 -2.31 3.02
N ASP A 38 -0.44 -1.98 4.22
CA ASP A 38 -1.11 -2.30 5.48
C ASP A 38 -2.46 -1.57 5.57
N ASP A 39 -2.50 -0.27 5.25
CA ASP A 39 -3.74 0.54 5.22
C ASP A 39 -4.76 -0.03 4.21
N LEU A 40 -4.30 -0.45 3.02
CA LEU A 40 -5.15 -1.09 2.02
C LEU A 40 -5.74 -2.44 2.51
N VAL A 41 -4.96 -3.21 3.28
CA VAL A 41 -5.45 -4.46 3.87
C VAL A 41 -6.53 -4.18 4.90
N ASP A 42 -6.33 -3.18 5.76
CA ASP A 42 -7.32 -2.78 6.77
C ASP A 42 -8.62 -2.31 6.12
N ASP A 43 -8.56 -1.50 5.06
CA ASP A 43 -9.74 -1.07 4.28
C ASP A 43 -10.49 -2.26 3.67
N VAL A 44 -9.77 -3.24 3.13
CA VAL A 44 -10.37 -4.45 2.55
C VAL A 44 -11.06 -5.30 3.63
N VAL A 45 -10.41 -5.47 4.79
CA VAL A 45 -10.99 -6.19 5.93
C VAL A 45 -12.26 -5.50 6.41
N GLU A 46 -12.27 -4.16 6.52
CA GLU A 46 -13.48 -3.41 6.89
C GLU A 46 -14.62 -3.64 5.89
N ILE A 47 -14.32 -3.62 4.58
CA ILE A 47 -15.31 -3.89 3.53
C ILE A 47 -15.88 -5.31 3.66
N GLU A 48 -15.03 -6.31 3.91
CA GLU A 48 -15.46 -7.70 4.09
C GLU A 48 -16.35 -7.87 5.32
N ASP A 49 -15.99 -7.24 6.44
CA ASP A 49 -16.75 -7.27 7.70
C ASP A 49 -18.12 -6.59 7.55
N LEU A 50 -18.17 -5.42 6.91
CA LEU A 50 -19.43 -4.73 6.61
C LEU A 50 -20.31 -5.57 5.66
N GLY A 51 -19.70 -6.22 4.66
CA GLY A 51 -20.38 -7.13 3.76
C GLY A 51 -20.92 -8.38 4.46
N ALA A 52 -20.17 -8.94 5.41
CA ALA A 52 -20.60 -10.05 6.25
C ALA A 52 -21.75 -9.62 7.16
N GLY A 53 -21.66 -8.45 7.80
CA GLY A 53 -22.71 -7.90 8.64
C GLY A 53 -24.00 -7.61 7.87
N LEU A 54 -23.90 -7.14 6.64
CA LEU A 54 -25.04 -6.98 5.73
C LEU A 54 -25.73 -8.31 5.42
N ARG A 55 -24.96 -9.34 5.05
CA ARG A 55 -25.50 -10.67 4.73
C ARG A 55 -26.13 -11.35 5.95
N ALA A 56 -25.55 -11.15 7.13
CA ALA A 56 -26.09 -11.67 8.39
C ALA A 56 -27.28 -10.85 8.92
N GLY A 57 -27.57 -9.68 8.34
CA GLY A 57 -28.59 -8.75 8.83
C GLY A 57 -28.23 -8.06 10.14
N THR A 58 -26.96 -8.09 10.55
CA THR A 58 -26.47 -7.45 11.78
C THR A 58 -26.08 -5.99 11.57
N VAL A 59 -25.90 -5.55 10.32
CA VAL A 59 -25.63 -4.17 9.95
C VAL A 59 -26.63 -3.71 8.89
N PRO A 60 -27.30 -2.55 9.06
CA PRO A 60 -28.28 -2.08 8.09
C PRO A 60 -27.60 -1.57 6.79
N PRO A 61 -28.24 -1.75 5.62
CA PRO A 61 -27.73 -1.25 4.33
C PRO A 61 -27.39 0.24 4.30
N GLY A 62 -28.17 1.05 5.02
CA GLY A 62 -27.95 2.49 5.12
C GLY A 62 -26.66 2.88 5.85
N GLU A 63 -26.09 1.98 6.65
CA GLU A 63 -24.82 2.19 7.36
C GLU A 63 -23.64 1.53 6.64
N ALA A 64 -23.80 0.27 6.22
CA ALA A 64 -22.70 -0.47 5.61
C ALA A 64 -22.33 0.06 4.22
N VAL A 65 -23.30 0.37 3.36
CA VAL A 65 -23.00 0.78 1.98
C VAL A 65 -22.21 2.10 1.90
N PRO A 66 -22.53 3.16 2.68
CA PRO A 66 -21.70 4.36 2.73
C PRO A 66 -20.29 4.10 3.24
N LYS A 67 -20.11 3.29 4.30
CA LYS A 67 -18.80 2.96 4.86
C LYS A 67 -17.94 2.15 3.88
N MET A 68 -18.50 1.10 3.26
CA MET A 68 -17.80 0.31 2.23
C MET A 68 -17.35 1.17 1.05
N ARG A 69 -18.18 2.15 0.64
CA ARG A 69 -17.81 3.08 -0.44
C ARG A 69 -16.70 4.04 -0.03
N ALA A 70 -16.68 4.49 1.23
CA ALA A 70 -15.61 5.34 1.75
C ALA A 70 -14.27 4.58 1.81
N ALA A 71 -14.27 3.37 2.37
CA ALA A 71 -13.09 2.50 2.40
C ALA A 71 -12.58 2.18 0.98
N LEU A 72 -13.48 1.91 0.03
CA LEU A 72 -13.07 1.67 -1.37
C LEU A 72 -12.43 2.90 -2.02
N GLU A 73 -12.86 4.11 -1.67
CA GLU A 73 -12.28 5.34 -2.21
C GLU A 73 -10.93 5.66 -1.57
N ALA A 74 -10.76 5.40 -0.26
CA ALA A 74 -9.49 5.50 0.43
C ALA A 74 -8.45 4.53 -0.18
N ALA A 75 -8.79 3.25 -0.28
CA ALA A 75 -8.00 2.22 -0.95
C ALA A 75 -7.53 2.63 -2.36
N ARG A 76 -8.40 3.27 -3.15
CA ARG A 76 -8.04 3.75 -4.50
C ARG A 76 -7.04 4.91 -4.46
N SER A 77 -7.22 5.83 -3.53
CA SER A 77 -6.31 6.96 -3.32
C SER A 77 -4.93 6.47 -2.92
N ASP A 78 -4.86 5.51 -1.99
CA ASP A 78 -3.60 4.96 -1.52
C ASP A 78 -2.89 4.13 -2.61
N GLN A 79 -3.65 3.36 -3.38
CA GLN A 79 -3.11 2.68 -4.56
C GLN A 79 -2.53 3.66 -5.59
N ALA A 80 -3.23 4.76 -5.90
CA ALA A 80 -2.72 5.75 -6.84
C ALA A 80 -1.42 6.41 -6.33
N ARG A 81 -1.35 6.69 -5.03
CA ARG A 81 -0.15 7.23 -4.38
C ARG A 81 1.03 6.24 -4.42
N LEU A 82 0.76 4.96 -4.23
CA LEU A 82 1.76 3.89 -4.38
C LEU A 82 2.30 3.81 -5.81
N ASP A 83 1.41 3.84 -6.81
CA ASP A 83 1.79 3.79 -8.22
C ASP A 83 2.69 4.98 -8.59
N GLU A 84 2.36 6.19 -8.14
CA GLU A 84 3.19 7.39 -8.37
C GLU A 84 4.59 7.27 -7.73
N GLN A 85 4.66 6.77 -6.49
CA GLN A 85 5.93 6.54 -5.80
C GLN A 85 6.77 5.47 -6.49
N LEU A 86 6.14 4.38 -6.95
CA LEU A 86 6.82 3.32 -7.68
C LEU A 86 7.40 3.83 -9.00
N ASP A 87 6.65 4.65 -9.74
CA ASP A 87 7.10 5.27 -10.98
C ASP A 87 8.22 6.29 -10.75
N ALA A 88 8.19 7.03 -9.64
CA ALA A 88 9.28 7.91 -9.23
C ALA A 88 10.56 7.12 -8.92
N ALA A 89 10.47 6.10 -8.07
CA ALA A 89 11.59 5.23 -7.71
C ALA A 89 12.18 4.54 -8.95
N ARG A 90 11.33 4.06 -9.87
CA ARG A 90 11.77 3.44 -11.12
C ARG A 90 12.53 4.43 -12.00
N ARG A 91 12.07 5.68 -12.11
CA ARG A 91 12.76 6.74 -12.87
C ARG A 91 14.14 7.02 -12.28
N GLU A 92 14.24 7.16 -10.97
CA GLU A 92 15.52 7.38 -10.27
C GLU A 92 16.51 6.22 -10.51
N LEU A 93 16.05 4.96 -10.40
CA LEU A 93 16.87 3.79 -10.65
C LEU A 93 17.27 3.63 -12.13
N SER A 94 16.41 4.03 -13.06
CA SER A 94 16.69 4.00 -14.51
C SER A 94 17.55 5.17 -15.00
N GLY A 95 17.65 6.23 -14.18
CA GLY A 95 18.35 7.48 -14.50
C GLY A 95 19.75 7.59 -13.91
N SER A 96 20.32 6.52 -13.36
CA SER A 96 21.75 6.49 -13.06
C SER A 96 22.57 6.49 -14.36
N PRO A 97 23.52 7.43 -14.55
CA PRO A 97 24.44 7.43 -15.69
C PRO A 97 25.33 6.19 -15.73
#